data_AF-A0A2W6S3P4-F1
#
_entry.id   AF-A0A2W6S3P4-F1
#
_cell.length_a   1.000
_cell.length_b   1.000
_cell.length_c   1.000
_cell.angle_alpha   90.00
_cell.angle_beta   90.00
_cell.angle_gamma   90.00
#
_symmetry.space_group_name_H-M   'P 1'
#
loop_
_entity.id
_entity.type
_entity.pdbx_description
1 polymer ?
#
loop_
_entity_poly.entity_id
_entity_poly.type
_entity_poly.pdbx_seq_one_letter_code
_entity_poly.pdbx_strand_id
1 'polypeptide(L)'
;AAIGSKRPGDKVQVTYLRNGKENVTTATLRDQKGGTSTRTKADLSVTERIGAEFKPLDERFKTDYGLNSGVIATNVTEGGEIAKIGIVDNYIVIEVNGKPVNSQKDVEKILDKYSGNVQVKFVDAYGQIYTRGFKMP
;
A
#
# COMPACT_ATOMS: atom_id res chain seq x y z
N ALA A 1 -29.55 -14.49 -8.88
CA ALA A 1 -28.64 -14.15 -7.77
C ALA A 1 -27.62 -13.15 -8.28
N ALA A 2 -27.46 -12.00 -7.61
CA ALA A 2 -26.58 -10.93 -8.05
C ALA A 2 -25.10 -11.37 -7.95
N ILE A 3 -24.35 -11.17 -9.03
CA ILE A 3 -22.93 -11.54 -9.13
C ILE A 3 -22.09 -10.76 -8.10
N GLY A 4 -22.55 -9.58 -7.67
CA GLY A 4 -21.87 -8.72 -6.69
C GLY A 4 -21.79 -9.25 -5.26
N SER A 5 -22.50 -10.34 -4.91
CA SER A 5 -22.44 -10.92 -3.56
C SER A 5 -21.47 -12.11 -3.44
N LYS A 6 -20.81 -12.51 -4.53
CA LYS A 6 -19.92 -13.68 -4.58
C LYS A 6 -18.45 -13.26 -4.52
N ARG A 7 -17.64 -14.10 -3.88
CA ARG A 7 -16.22 -13.83 -3.67
C ARG A 7 -15.39 -14.41 -4.82
N PRO A 8 -14.23 -13.81 -5.16
CA PRO A 8 -13.22 -14.49 -5.98
C PRO A 8 -12.95 -15.88 -5.42
N GLY A 9 -13.02 -16.90 -6.29
CA GLY A 9 -12.98 -18.33 -5.91
C GLY A 9 -14.34 -19.03 -5.96
N ASP A 10 -15.47 -18.30 -5.89
CA ASP A 10 -16.80 -18.91 -5.96
C ASP A 10 -17.09 -19.47 -7.37
N LYS A 11 -17.69 -20.66 -7.42
CA LYS A 11 -18.22 -21.25 -8.65
C LYS A 11 -19.60 -20.66 -8.98
N VAL A 12 -19.76 -20.23 -10.23
CA VAL A 12 -21.04 -19.75 -10.78
C VAL A 12 -21.43 -20.61 -11.98
N GLN A 13 -22.71 -21.01 -12.03
CA GLN A 13 -23.26 -21.62 -13.23
C GLN A 13 -23.62 -20.51 -14.23
N VAL A 14 -23.11 -20.64 -15.44
CA VAL A 14 -23.36 -19.73 -16.55
C VAL A 14 -24.09 -20.51 -17.62
N THR A 15 -25.33 -20.11 -17.88
CA THR A 15 -26.09 -20.58 -19.04
C THR A 15 -25.75 -19.70 -20.22
N TYR A 16 -25.34 -20.30 -21.34
CA TYR A 16 -25.04 -19.59 -22.58
C TYR A 16 -25.63 -20.33 -23.77
N LEU A 17 -26.08 -19.56 -24.78
CA LEU A 17 -26.63 -20.09 -26.01
C LEU A 17 -25.52 -20.16 -27.07
N ARG A 18 -25.26 -21.34 -27.64
CA ARG A 18 -24.34 -21.51 -28.78
C ARG A 18 -24.99 -22.44 -29.79
N ASN A 19 -25.05 -22.00 -31.06
CA ASN A 19 -25.70 -22.74 -32.16
C ASN A 19 -27.17 -23.09 -31.88
N GLY A 20 -27.91 -22.20 -31.23
CA GLY A 20 -29.34 -22.38 -30.92
C GLY A 20 -29.65 -23.39 -29.80
N LYS A 21 -28.64 -23.98 -29.15
CA LYS A 21 -28.81 -24.83 -27.96
C LYS A 21 -28.31 -24.13 -26.71
N GLU A 22 -29.11 -24.20 -25.64
CA GLU A 22 -28.71 -23.74 -24.32
C GLU A 22 -27.71 -24.72 -23.71
N ASN A 23 -26.57 -24.19 -23.27
CA ASN A 23 -25.52 -24.95 -22.60
C ASN A 23 -25.27 -24.32 -21.23
N VAL A 24 -25.13 -25.16 -20.20
CA VAL A 24 -24.78 -24.72 -18.84
C VAL A 24 -23.34 -25.13 -18.57
N THR A 25 -22.50 -24.18 -18.18
CA THR A 25 -21.13 -24.45 -17.74
C THR A 25 -20.85 -23.84 -16.38
N THR A 26 -19.84 -24.36 -15.69
CA THR A 26 -19.41 -23.82 -14.40
C THR A 26 -18.17 -22.95 -14.62
N ALA A 27 -18.27 -21.67 -14.26
CA ALA A 27 -17.16 -20.73 -14.27
C ALA A 27 -16.71 -20.40 -12.85
N THR A 28 -15.40 -20.20 -12.65
CA THR A 28 -14.83 -19.76 -11.38
C THR A 28 -14.63 -18.26 -11.42
N LEU A 29 -15.19 -17.53 -10.46
CA LEU A 29 -14.98 -16.09 -10.33
C LEU A 29 -13.52 -15.80 -9.94
N ARG A 30 -12.89 -14.86 -10.63
CA ARG A 30 -11.53 -14.38 -10.36
C ARG A 30 -11.57 -12.93 -9.91
N ASP A 31 -10.57 -12.50 -9.15
CA ASP A 31 -10.36 -11.09 -8.83
C ASP A 31 -9.87 -10.30 -10.06
N GLN A 32 -9.77 -8.98 -9.94
CA GLN A 32 -9.34 -8.10 -11.03
C GLN A 32 -7.89 -8.36 -11.50
N LYS A 33 -7.08 -9.08 -10.72
CA LYS A 33 -5.70 -9.48 -11.06
C LYS A 33 -5.59 -10.93 -11.54
N GLY A 34 -6.72 -11.64 -11.70
CA GLY A 34 -6.79 -13.00 -12.22
C GLY A 34 -6.64 -14.11 -11.17
N GLY A 35 -6.56 -13.78 -9.88
CA GLY A 35 -6.45 -14.72 -8.77
C GLY A 35 -7.81 -15.25 -8.27
N THR A 36 -7.81 -16.41 -7.60
CA THR A 36 -9.02 -17.00 -6.96
C THR A 36 -9.01 -16.86 -5.44
N SER A 37 -8.06 -16.14 -4.87
CA SER A 37 -7.82 -16.08 -3.44
C SER A 37 -8.52 -14.87 -2.83
N THR A 38 -9.41 -15.10 -1.87
CA THR A 38 -9.90 -14.05 -0.98
C THR A 38 -8.72 -13.51 -0.16
N ARG A 39 -8.13 -12.38 -0.55
CA ARG A 39 -7.06 -11.73 0.24
C ARG A 39 -7.65 -11.17 1.52
N THR A 40 -7.14 -11.59 2.66
CA THR A 40 -7.42 -11.01 3.97
C THR A 40 -6.50 -9.81 4.21
N LYS A 41 -6.81 -8.96 5.20
CA LYS A 41 -5.93 -7.85 5.58
C LYS A 41 -4.52 -8.30 5.97
N ALA A 42 -4.36 -9.54 6.43
CA ALA A 42 -3.07 -10.13 6.78
C ALA A 42 -2.20 -10.46 5.54
N ASP A 43 -2.82 -10.57 4.36
CA ASP A 43 -2.13 -10.84 3.09
C ASP A 43 -1.71 -9.55 2.36
N LEU A 44 -1.95 -8.38 2.96
CA LEU A 44 -1.56 -7.09 2.40
C LEU A 44 -0.11 -6.80 2.76
N SER A 45 0.66 -6.37 1.76
CA SER A 45 1.99 -5.80 1.96
C SER A 45 1.93 -4.56 2.85
N VAL A 46 3.06 -4.19 3.45
CA VAL A 46 3.17 -2.94 4.25
C VAL A 46 2.72 -1.74 3.42
N THR A 47 3.15 -1.65 2.17
CA THR A 47 2.76 -0.61 1.20
C THR A 47 1.24 -0.53 1.02
N GLU A 48 0.57 -1.67 0.86
CA GLU A 48 -0.90 -1.73 0.74
C GLU A 48 -1.61 -1.35 2.05
N ARG A 49 -1.01 -1.65 3.21
CA ARG A 49 -1.59 -1.32 4.52
C ARG A 49 -1.49 0.17 4.85
N ILE A 50 -0.36 0.81 4.53
CA ILE A 50 -0.12 2.22 4.87
C ILE A 50 -0.47 3.19 3.73
N GLY A 51 -0.57 2.69 2.49
CA GLY A 51 -0.97 3.45 1.31
C GLY A 51 0.11 4.37 0.76
N ALA A 52 1.36 3.94 0.72
CA ALA A 52 2.45 4.68 0.05
C ALA A 52 3.63 3.76 -0.29
N GLU A 53 4.35 4.10 -1.36
CA GLU A 53 5.64 3.52 -1.73
C GLU A 53 6.78 4.49 -1.39
N PHE A 54 7.98 3.93 -1.19
CA PHE A 54 9.16 4.72 -0.86
C PHE A 54 10.31 4.40 -1.81
N LYS A 55 10.97 5.46 -2.28
CA LYS A 55 12.20 5.33 -3.07
C LYS A 55 13.39 5.88 -2.28
N PRO A 56 14.58 5.26 -2.39
CA PRO A 56 15.78 5.83 -1.81
C PRO A 56 15.98 7.27 -2.27
N LEU A 57 16.31 8.16 -1.33
CA LEU A 57 16.66 9.53 -1.68
C LEU A 57 18.06 9.58 -2.30
N ASP A 58 18.22 10.36 -3.37
CA ASP A 58 19.51 10.59 -4.03
C ASP A 58 20.50 11.29 -3.09
N GLU A 59 21.79 10.98 -3.23
CA GLU A 59 22.84 11.55 -2.37
C GLU A 59 22.91 13.08 -2.43
N ARG A 60 22.65 13.67 -3.61
CA ARG A 60 22.61 15.13 -3.77
C ARG A 60 21.52 15.76 -2.90
N PHE A 61 20.32 15.20 -2.91
CA PHE A 61 19.23 15.68 -2.06
C PHE A 61 19.52 15.47 -0.58
N LYS A 62 20.20 14.37 -0.21
CA LYS A 62 20.68 14.19 1.16
C LYS A 62 21.63 15.31 1.57
N THR A 63 22.59 15.67 0.73
CA THR A 63 23.53 16.77 0.99
C THR A 63 22.84 18.13 1.06
N ASP A 64 21.97 18.45 0.10
CA ASP A 64 21.29 19.76 0.02
C ASP A 64 20.41 20.04 1.25
N TYR A 65 19.76 19.00 1.78
CA TYR A 65 18.91 19.09 2.97
C TYR A 65 19.63 18.73 4.29
N GLY A 66 20.94 18.42 4.24
CA GLY A 66 21.73 18.03 5.42
C GLY A 66 21.24 16.74 6.10
N LEU A 67 20.68 15.80 5.32
CA LEU A 67 20.09 14.55 5.80
C LEU A 67 21.08 13.39 5.64
N ASN A 68 21.25 12.57 6.69
CA ASN A 68 22.05 11.34 6.61
C ASN A 68 21.23 10.13 6.11
N SER A 69 19.91 10.25 6.15
CA SER A 69 18.98 9.19 5.76
C SER A 69 17.70 9.78 5.21
N GLY A 70 17.04 9.02 4.34
CA GLY A 70 15.71 9.35 3.90
C GLY A 70 15.26 8.55 2.69
N VAL A 71 13.95 8.48 2.56
CA VAL A 71 13.25 7.96 1.38
C VAL A 71 12.20 8.97 0.94
N ILE A 72 12.02 9.11 -0.36
CA ILE A 72 10.97 9.94 -0.93
C ILE A 72 9.68 9.13 -1.04
N ALA A 73 8.58 9.69 -0.55
CA ALA A 73 7.25 9.13 -0.69
C ALA A 73 6.75 9.29 -2.13
N THR A 74 6.24 8.21 -2.69
CA THR A 74 5.68 8.15 -4.04
C THR A 74 4.43 7.28 -4.06
N ASN A 75 3.51 7.51 -4.98
CA ASN A 75 2.28 6.74 -5.10
C ASN A 75 1.48 6.73 -3.78
N VAL A 76 1.38 7.89 -3.11
CA VAL A 76 0.59 8.02 -1.89
C VAL A 76 -0.90 7.90 -2.23
N THR A 77 -1.54 6.87 -1.68
CA THR A 77 -2.97 6.60 -1.87
C THR A 77 -3.80 7.55 -1.02
N GLU A 78 -4.76 8.22 -1.65
CA GLU A 78 -5.72 9.07 -0.95
C GLU A 78 -6.50 8.28 0.11
N GLY A 79 -6.59 8.82 1.32
CA GLY A 79 -7.22 8.15 2.46
C GLY A 79 -6.40 7.01 3.10
N GLY A 80 -5.18 6.74 2.61
CA GLY A 80 -4.21 5.85 3.26
C GLY A 80 -3.67 6.42 4.57
N GLU A 81 -3.01 5.59 5.38
CA GLU A 81 -2.47 6.01 6.69
C GLU A 81 -1.39 7.08 6.56
N ILE A 82 -0.54 7.00 5.53
CA ILE A 82 0.47 8.02 5.21
C ILE A 82 -0.18 9.34 4.80
N ALA A 83 -1.23 9.29 3.96
CA ALA A 83 -1.99 10.49 3.58
C ALA A 83 -2.69 11.15 4.77
N LYS A 84 -3.25 10.36 5.71
CA LYS A 84 -3.92 10.89 6.91
C LYS A 84 -3.01 11.68 7.84
N ILE A 85 -1.72 11.37 7.85
CA ILE A 85 -0.72 12.15 8.59
C ILE A 85 -0.21 13.35 7.79
N GLY A 86 -0.73 13.60 6.59
CA GLY A 86 -0.41 14.77 5.77
C GLY A 86 0.86 14.61 4.94
N ILE A 87 1.36 13.39 4.77
CA ILE A 87 2.45 13.11 3.82
C ILE A 87 1.83 12.93 2.45
N VAL A 88 2.39 13.60 1.45
CA VAL A 88 2.04 13.47 0.04
C VAL A 88 3.26 13.06 -0.78
N ASP A 89 3.05 12.83 -2.07
CA ASP A 89 4.15 12.58 -2.99
C ASP A 89 5.22 13.68 -2.91
N ASN A 90 6.47 13.26 -3.09
CA ASN A 90 7.67 14.09 -3.01
C ASN A 90 8.10 14.54 -1.61
N TYR A 91 7.41 14.11 -0.55
CA TYR A 91 7.88 14.34 0.82
C TYR A 91 8.95 13.33 1.20
N ILE A 92 9.87 13.72 2.08
CA ILE A 92 11.00 12.88 2.48
C ILE A 92 10.73 12.31 3.85
N VAL A 93 10.58 10.99 3.96
CA VAL A 93 10.54 10.29 5.26
C VAL A 93 11.96 10.01 5.72
N ILE A 94 12.32 10.53 6.89
CA ILE A 94 13.66 10.39 7.47
C ILE A 94 13.69 9.20 8.44
N GLU A 95 12.67 9.08 9.29
CA GLU A 95 12.59 8.07 10.35
C GLU A 95 11.19 7.47 10.47
N VAL A 96 11.15 6.18 10.82
CA VAL A 96 9.93 5.47 11.21
C VAL A 96 10.18 4.83 12.56
N ASN A 97 9.35 5.13 13.56
CA ASN A 97 9.50 4.72 14.96
C ASN A 97 10.91 5.00 15.53
N GLY A 98 11.45 6.19 15.24
CA GLY A 98 12.78 6.62 15.69
C GLY A 98 13.94 5.89 15.02
N LYS A 99 13.69 5.06 14.00
CA LYS A 99 14.72 4.38 13.21
C LYS A 99 14.89 5.07 11.86
N PRO A 100 16.11 5.44 11.46
CA PRO A 100 16.35 6.03 10.14
C PRO A 100 16.04 5.03 9.02
N VAL A 101 15.50 5.52 7.91
CA VAL A 101 15.14 4.72 6.74
C VAL A 101 15.87 5.22 5.50
N ASN A 102 16.39 4.30 4.68
CA ASN A 102 17.11 4.62 3.43
C ASN A 102 16.56 3.87 2.22
N SER A 103 15.65 2.92 2.43
CA SER A 103 15.03 2.14 1.38
C SER A 103 13.62 1.69 1.75
N GLN A 104 12.83 1.32 0.74
CA GLN A 104 11.54 0.65 0.91
C GLN A 104 11.63 -0.54 1.88
N LYS A 105 12.69 -1.35 1.74
CA LYS A 105 12.92 -2.54 2.56
C LYS A 105 13.12 -2.22 4.04
N ASP A 106 13.67 -1.05 4.36
CA ASP A 106 13.84 -0.63 5.75
C ASP A 106 12.49 -0.30 6.38
N VAL A 107 11.63 0.42 5.65
CA VAL A 107 10.26 0.72 6.08
C VAL A 107 9.46 -0.57 6.26
N GLU A 108 9.55 -1.48 5.30
CA GLU A 108 8.90 -2.80 5.38
C GLU A 108 9.40 -3.58 6.60
N LYS A 109 10.70 -3.68 6.83
CA LYS A 109 11.25 -4.36 8.01
C LYS A 109 10.76 -3.78 9.33
N ILE A 110 10.58 -2.46 9.40
CA ILE A 110 10.11 -1.79 10.62
C ILE A 110 8.62 -2.06 10.85
N LEU A 111 7.81 -2.13 9.78
CA LEU A 111 6.35 -2.14 9.88
C LEU A 111 5.67 -3.50 9.63
N ASP A 112 6.36 -4.46 9.01
CA ASP A 112 5.80 -5.77 8.60
C ASP A 112 5.06 -6.47 9.73
N LYS A 113 5.71 -6.60 10.89
CA LYS A 113 5.17 -7.23 12.09
C LYS A 113 4.79 -6.23 13.18
N TYR A 114 4.76 -4.94 12.86
CA TYR A 114 4.42 -3.91 13.81
C TYR A 114 2.90 -3.77 13.95
N SER A 115 2.44 -3.64 15.19
CA SER A 115 1.07 -3.31 15.53
C SER A 115 1.07 -2.21 16.58
N GLY A 116 0.21 -1.20 16.41
CA GLY A 116 0.14 -0.05 17.31
C GLY A 116 0.37 1.28 16.60
N ASN A 117 0.80 2.29 17.37
CA ASN A 117 1.00 3.65 16.89
C ASN A 117 2.37 3.77 16.22
N VAL A 118 2.37 4.09 14.93
CA VAL A 118 3.58 4.36 14.16
C VAL A 118 3.87 5.86 14.23
N GLN A 119 5.09 6.22 14.60
CA GLN A 119 5.61 7.58 14.47
C GLN A 119 6.44 7.70 13.19
N VAL A 120 6.26 8.79 12.45
CA VAL A 120 6.98 9.10 11.22
C VAL A 120 7.54 10.51 11.32
N LYS A 121 8.85 10.65 11.12
CA LYS A 121 9.50 11.95 10.94
C LYS A 121 9.75 12.18 9.46
N PHE A 122 9.26 13.30 8.92
CA PHE A 122 9.35 13.62 7.51
C PHE A 122 9.60 15.10 7.26
N VAL A 123 10.03 15.41 6.04
CA VAL A 123 10.28 16.76 5.53
C VAL A 123 9.28 17.06 4.42
N ASP A 124 8.67 18.24 4.47
CA ASP A 124 7.80 18.72 3.40
C ASP A 124 8.59 19.36 2.25
N ALA A 125 7.87 19.83 1.22
CA ALA A 125 8.47 20.49 0.06
C ALA A 125 9.18 21.82 0.39
N TYR A 126 8.96 22.40 1.57
CA TYR A 126 9.58 23.64 2.03
C TYR A 126 10.78 23.38 2.96
N GLY A 127 11.15 22.12 3.18
CA GLY A 127 12.25 21.75 4.08
C GLY A 127 11.85 21.72 5.56
N GLN A 128 10.57 21.85 5.89
CA GLN A 128 10.09 21.84 7.27
C GLN A 128 9.97 20.41 7.78
N ILE A 129 10.51 20.14 8.97
CA ILE A 129 10.52 18.82 9.58
C ILE A 129 9.30 18.66 10.48
N TYR A 130 8.55 17.59 10.25
CA TYR A 130 7.39 17.22 11.05
C TYR A 130 7.57 15.83 11.64
N THR A 131 6.97 15.63 12.81
CA THR A 131 6.79 14.30 13.41
C THR A 131 5.31 14.09 13.63
N ARG A 132 4.73 13.09 12.95
CA ARG A 132 3.32 12.72 13.09
C ARG A 132 3.19 11.21 13.18
N GLY A 133 2.01 10.71 13.48
CA GLY A 133 1.82 9.27 13.63
C GLY A 133 0.42 8.82 13.27
N PHE A 134 0.32 7.54 12.92
CA PHE A 134 -0.91 6.85 12.57
C PHE A 134 -1.00 5.53 13.33
N LYS A 135 -2.18 4.93 13.35
CA LYS A 135 -2.36 3.60 13.94
C LYS A 135 -2.29 2.55 12.85
N MET A 136 -1.39 1.58 13.01
CA MET A 136 -1.23 0.51 12.02
C MET A 136 -2.54 -0.32 11.91
N PRO A 137 -3.09 -0.50 10.70
CA PRO A 137 -4.37 -1.18 10.47
C PRO A 137 -4.26 -2.71 10.41
#